data_AF-A0A3Q2ZYS2-F1
#
_entry.id   AF-A0A3Q2ZYS2-F1
#
_cell.length_a   1.000
_cell.length_b   1.000
_cell.length_c   1.000
_cell.angle_alpha   90.00
_cell.angle_beta   90.00
_cell.angle_gamma   90.00
#
_symmetry.space_group_name_H-M   'P 1'
#
loop_
_entity.id
_entity.type
_entity.pdbx_description
1 polymer ?
#
loop_
_entity_poly.entity_id
_entity_poly.type
_entity_poly.pdbx_seq_one_letter_code
_entity_poly.pdbx_strand_id
1 'polypeptide(L)'
;LALPIEEKTTHAARMMAKLKNELVGELEVENERKKILKQVRSETVLPKQTLSTHEPNFATMKRGTRGLSLMSKRSEMMKMDKVVAKEERKLKQLESTIEQDNQRLEEFLKENERKSVEARTLFEREDKLKQEKNIEIKKLAAEIGTIRSEISKFEEILIDYKRYEEFLFKISPPEWQHEHKNKTSKAKVVSEKDGRVDQNEEPQEMAARTGKSSIFYSSSKTWYQKYRPGCLQLKLYFTDPQQLLNLMTELTEQNLSLIQNSARVEEVLEELRRSTETTRRNIEGEEEQIVLQRNELKQRIHKEEERGSALQQMIQLHVSLSTEERVRNQNMLCWTLGEKVGEVHCSCVGDRMTNLSTLEKMADIENLLYSVLQSLESIPEVKLQRIKKIKDSEKRSRQREEKQREQSEKQKERMRRYLERSLADSKKIVTQHSFLKFTLPPVSEFIINSFLP
;
A
#
# COMPACT_ATOMS: atom_id res chain seq x y z
N LEU A 1 43.58 22.42 -36.42
CA LEU A 1 43.01 23.58 -35.70
C LEU A 1 43.03 24.77 -36.63
N ALA A 2 41.88 25.12 -37.18
CA ALA A 2 41.73 26.29 -38.04
C ALA A 2 41.92 27.55 -37.18
N LEU A 3 42.83 28.43 -37.61
CA LEU A 3 42.93 29.78 -37.05
C LEU A 3 41.56 30.48 -37.16
N PRO A 4 41.16 31.29 -36.15
CA PRO A 4 39.87 31.98 -36.15
C PRO A 4 39.68 32.82 -37.41
N ILE A 5 38.44 32.84 -37.91
CA ILE A 5 38.07 33.47 -39.20
C ILE A 5 38.43 34.97 -39.22
N GLU A 6 38.52 35.63 -38.06
CA GLU A 6 38.94 37.03 -37.90
C GLU A 6 40.42 37.30 -38.23
N GLU A 7 41.32 36.32 -38.07
CA GLU A 7 42.74 36.49 -38.45
C GLU A 7 42.95 36.31 -39.96
N LYS A 8 42.08 35.56 -40.64
CA LYS A 8 42.16 35.37 -42.10
C LYS A 8 41.67 36.60 -42.86
N THR A 9 40.63 37.28 -42.37
CA THR A 9 40.11 38.51 -42.98
C THR A 9 41.11 39.66 -42.85
N THR A 10 41.86 39.74 -41.75
CA THR A 10 42.90 40.76 -41.54
C THR A 10 44.16 40.55 -42.39
N HIS A 11 44.58 39.30 -42.66
CA HIS A 11 45.69 39.04 -43.58
C HIS A 11 45.33 39.39 -45.03
N ALA A 12 44.14 39.03 -45.49
CA ALA A 12 43.66 39.37 -46.83
C ALA A 12 43.52 40.90 -47.02
N ALA A 13 43.03 41.61 -46.00
CA ALA A 13 42.93 43.07 -46.01
C ALA A 13 44.31 43.75 -46.09
N ARG A 14 45.32 43.24 -45.36
CA ARG A 14 46.70 43.77 -45.45
C ARG A 14 47.35 43.51 -46.82
N MET A 15 47.11 42.35 -47.42
CA MET A 15 47.61 42.04 -48.77
C MET A 15 46.98 42.94 -49.83
N MET A 16 45.67 43.20 -49.74
CA MET A 16 44.99 44.14 -50.65
C MET A 16 45.43 45.59 -50.45
N ALA A 17 45.70 46.04 -49.21
CA ALA A 17 46.25 47.36 -48.95
C ALA A 17 47.68 47.53 -49.49
N LYS A 18 48.49 46.47 -49.44
CA LYS A 18 49.85 46.47 -49.99
C LYS A 18 49.84 46.57 -51.52
N LEU A 19 48.98 45.79 -52.19
CA LEU A 19 48.74 45.89 -53.64
C LEU A 19 48.22 47.27 -54.07
N LYS A 20 47.33 47.88 -53.27
CA LYS A 20 46.81 49.23 -53.56
C LYS A 20 47.90 50.30 -53.50
N ASN A 21 48.82 50.22 -52.53
CA ASN A 21 49.93 51.16 -52.42
C ASN A 21 50.99 50.96 -53.51
N GLU A 22 51.19 49.72 -53.96
CA GLU A 22 52.13 49.39 -55.05
C GLU A 22 51.60 49.89 -56.42
N LEU A 23 50.30 49.76 -56.68
CA LEU A 23 49.63 50.34 -57.86
C LEU A 23 49.63 51.88 -57.88
N VAL A 24 49.54 52.53 -56.72
CA VAL A 24 49.65 54.01 -56.62
C VAL A 24 51.08 54.48 -56.92
N GLY A 25 52.08 53.72 -56.49
CA GLY A 25 53.49 53.99 -56.80
C GLY A 25 53.81 53.87 -58.30
N GLU A 26 53.19 52.94 -59.02
CA GLU A 26 53.38 52.81 -60.47
C GLU A 26 52.72 53.95 -61.27
N LEU A 27 51.58 54.49 -60.80
CA LEU A 27 50.89 55.62 -61.42
C LEU A 27 51.68 56.95 -61.30
N GLU A 28 52.45 57.15 -60.23
CA GLU A 28 53.32 58.32 -60.05
C GLU A 28 54.55 58.26 -60.96
N VAL A 29 55.11 57.07 -61.21
CA VAL A 29 56.26 56.87 -62.10
C VAL A 29 55.86 57.06 -63.58
N GLU A 30 54.63 56.70 -63.96
CA GLU A 30 54.13 56.90 -65.32
C GLU A 30 53.84 58.38 -65.64
N ASN A 31 53.40 59.17 -64.65
CA ASN A 31 53.12 60.59 -64.82
C ASN A 31 54.41 61.41 -65.03
N GLU A 32 55.49 61.02 -64.37
CA GLU A 32 56.80 61.68 -64.51
C GLU A 32 57.52 61.31 -65.81
N ARG A 33 57.28 60.11 -66.37
CA ARG A 33 57.69 59.76 -67.74
C ARG A 33 56.96 60.57 -68.82
N LYS A 34 55.68 60.90 -68.63
CA LYS A 34 54.89 61.75 -69.56
C LYS A 34 55.36 63.22 -69.57
N LYS A 35 56.00 63.68 -68.50
CA LYS A 35 56.57 65.03 -68.36
C LYS A 35 57.89 65.20 -69.12
N ILE A 36 58.74 64.17 -69.11
CA ILE A 36 60.04 64.17 -69.83
C ILE A 36 59.85 64.06 -71.36
N LEU A 37 58.80 63.39 -71.82
CA LEU A 37 58.50 63.23 -73.25
C LEU A 37 57.96 64.50 -73.94
N LYS A 38 57.50 65.52 -73.19
CA LYS A 38 57.02 66.79 -73.74
C LYS A 38 58.10 67.85 -73.98
N GLN A 39 59.33 67.66 -73.47
CA GLN A 39 60.40 68.67 -73.54
C GLN A 39 61.38 68.47 -74.72
N VAL A 40 61.30 67.35 -75.45
CA VAL A 40 62.24 67.01 -76.54
C VAL A 40 61.66 67.24 -77.94
N ARG A 41 60.49 67.87 -78.07
CA ARG A 41 59.75 67.97 -79.36
C ARG A 41 59.60 69.37 -79.96
N SER A 42 60.51 70.28 -79.66
CA SER A 42 60.62 71.56 -80.36
C SER A 42 62.05 71.75 -80.88
N GLU A 43 62.16 72.00 -82.18
CA GLU A 43 63.36 72.34 -82.96
C GLU A 43 64.08 71.19 -83.69
N THR A 44 63.52 70.78 -84.82
CA THR A 44 64.34 70.63 -86.04
C THR A 44 63.46 70.90 -87.27
N VAL A 45 63.55 72.12 -87.80
CA VAL A 45 62.97 72.51 -89.10
C VAL A 45 64.13 72.81 -90.05
N LEU A 46 64.17 72.08 -91.14
CA LEU A 46 64.81 72.39 -92.42
C LEU A 46 63.84 71.87 -93.51
N PRO A 47 63.87 72.26 -94.79
CA PRO A 47 64.76 73.21 -95.52
C PRO A 47 64.01 74.09 -96.56
N LYS A 48 64.75 74.94 -97.31
CA LYS A 48 64.65 75.23 -98.78
C LYS A 48 65.28 76.61 -99.10
N GLN A 49 66.42 76.69 -99.78
CA GLN A 49 66.63 76.78 -101.25
C GLN A 49 66.03 78.01 -101.95
N THR A 50 66.91 78.86 -102.53
CA THR A 50 66.99 79.38 -103.94
C THR A 50 68.00 80.55 -103.93
N LEU A 51 69.16 80.56 -104.57
CA LEU A 51 69.51 80.60 -106.02
C LEU A 51 68.81 81.70 -106.85
N SER A 52 69.56 82.76 -107.18
CA SER A 52 69.51 83.59 -108.42
C SER A 52 70.71 84.57 -108.35
N THR A 53 71.82 84.44 -109.09
CA THR A 53 72.06 84.66 -110.53
C THR A 53 71.66 86.04 -111.05
N HIS A 54 72.64 86.92 -111.26
CA HIS A 54 72.72 87.81 -112.42
C HIS A 54 74.20 87.96 -112.82
N GLU A 55 74.53 87.49 -114.03
CA GLU A 55 75.78 87.77 -114.75
C GLU A 55 75.68 89.11 -115.55
N PRO A 56 76.56 89.45 -116.53
CA PRO A 56 77.75 90.26 -116.30
C PRO A 56 77.88 91.41 -117.34
N ASN A 57 78.97 92.17 -117.26
CA ASN A 57 79.67 92.90 -118.34
C ASN A 57 80.94 93.45 -117.64
N PHE A 58 82.19 93.28 -118.08
CA PHE A 58 82.78 93.12 -119.39
C PHE A 58 84.05 92.24 -119.29
N ALA A 59 84.52 91.79 -120.45
CA ALA A 59 85.76 91.06 -120.74
C ALA A 59 86.95 91.47 -119.85
N THR A 60 87.84 90.59 -119.41
CA THR A 60 88.51 89.51 -120.13
C THR A 60 88.92 88.39 -119.17
N MET A 61 88.97 87.16 -119.69
CA MET A 61 89.77 86.06 -119.13
C MET A 61 89.24 85.44 -117.82
N LYS A 62 88.11 84.70 -117.88
CA LYS A 62 87.56 84.01 -116.70
C LYS A 62 87.10 82.56 -116.97
N ARG A 63 88.05 81.62 -116.94
CA ARG A 63 87.83 80.25 -116.41
C ARG A 63 87.86 80.21 -114.86
N GLY A 64 88.17 81.33 -114.19
CA GLY A 64 88.40 81.40 -112.74
C GLY A 64 87.19 81.64 -111.83
N THR A 65 86.12 82.32 -112.29
CA THR A 65 84.99 82.72 -111.41
C THR A 65 83.97 81.60 -111.12
N ARG A 66 83.76 80.68 -112.07
CA ARG A 66 83.01 79.42 -111.79
C ARG A 66 83.73 78.60 -110.73
N GLY A 67 85.06 78.65 -110.69
CA GLY A 67 85.90 78.01 -109.67
C GLY A 67 85.57 78.49 -108.25
N LEU A 68 85.44 79.81 -108.01
CA LEU A 68 85.25 80.37 -106.67
C LEU A 68 83.85 80.10 -106.07
N SER A 69 82.77 80.19 -106.85
CA SER A 69 81.41 79.85 -106.37
C SER A 69 81.26 78.34 -106.11
N LEU A 70 81.87 77.51 -106.96
CA LEU A 70 81.95 76.06 -106.75
C LEU A 70 82.78 75.72 -105.51
N MET A 71 83.87 76.46 -105.23
CA MET A 71 84.68 76.31 -104.03
C MET A 71 83.91 76.64 -102.73
N SER A 72 83.11 77.72 -102.73
CA SER A 72 82.32 78.12 -101.56
C SER A 72 81.19 77.11 -101.26
N LYS A 73 80.45 76.66 -102.29
CA LYS A 73 79.45 75.59 -102.15
C LYS A 73 80.06 74.26 -101.74
N ARG A 74 81.26 73.91 -102.25
CA ARG A 74 82.01 72.72 -101.81
C ARG A 74 82.44 72.82 -100.33
N SER A 75 82.84 74.00 -99.86
CA SER A 75 83.20 74.22 -98.45
C SER A 75 82.00 74.10 -97.51
N GLU A 76 80.85 74.63 -97.91
CA GLU A 76 79.60 74.51 -97.16
C GLU A 76 79.04 73.08 -97.16
N MET A 77 79.14 72.39 -98.31
CA MET A 77 78.84 70.96 -98.43
C MET A 77 79.72 70.13 -97.50
N MET A 78 81.03 70.40 -97.44
CA MET A 78 81.92 69.74 -96.46
C MET A 78 81.53 70.00 -95.00
N LYS A 79 81.00 71.18 -94.65
CA LYS A 79 80.52 71.48 -93.30
C LYS A 79 79.23 70.71 -92.99
N MET A 80 78.29 70.68 -93.93
CA MET A 80 77.05 69.90 -93.82
C MET A 80 77.33 68.40 -93.72
N ASP A 81 78.22 67.85 -94.56
CA ASP A 81 78.66 66.45 -94.50
C ASP A 81 79.29 66.13 -93.13
N LYS A 82 80.05 67.07 -92.55
CA LYS A 82 80.63 66.92 -91.22
C LYS A 82 79.57 66.94 -90.10
N VAL A 83 78.46 67.66 -90.28
CA VAL A 83 77.32 67.67 -89.35
C VAL A 83 76.49 66.41 -89.51
N VAL A 84 76.14 66.03 -90.75
CA VAL A 84 75.42 64.78 -91.07
C VAL A 84 76.19 63.58 -90.53
N ALA A 85 77.50 63.49 -90.76
CA ALA A 85 78.32 62.41 -90.22
C ALA A 85 78.40 62.41 -88.67
N LYS A 86 78.22 63.56 -88.00
CA LYS A 86 78.15 63.60 -86.53
C LYS A 86 76.78 63.11 -86.04
N GLU A 87 75.69 63.54 -86.68
CA GLU A 87 74.35 63.09 -86.33
C GLU A 87 74.12 61.61 -86.66
N GLU A 88 74.62 61.11 -87.81
CA GLU A 88 74.59 59.68 -88.14
C GLU A 88 75.35 58.82 -87.12
N ARG A 89 76.47 59.31 -86.57
CA ARG A 89 77.20 58.62 -85.49
C ARG A 89 76.38 58.58 -84.20
N LYS A 90 75.72 59.68 -83.83
CA LYS A 90 74.83 59.72 -82.66
C LYS A 90 73.60 58.84 -82.84
N LEU A 91 73.01 58.84 -84.04
CA LEU A 91 71.86 57.99 -84.38
C LEU A 91 72.25 56.52 -84.25
N LYS A 92 73.39 56.11 -84.81
CA LYS A 92 73.92 54.75 -84.67
C LYS A 92 74.21 54.36 -83.21
N GLN A 93 74.70 55.30 -82.39
CA GLN A 93 74.91 55.07 -80.95
C GLN A 93 73.59 54.87 -80.21
N LEU A 94 72.58 55.70 -80.49
CA LEU A 94 71.24 55.57 -79.91
C LEU A 94 70.56 54.28 -80.35
N GLU A 95 70.62 53.95 -81.64
CA GLU A 95 70.10 52.71 -82.21
C GLU A 95 70.74 51.48 -81.55
N SER A 96 72.08 51.48 -81.40
CA SER A 96 72.79 50.42 -80.69
C SER A 96 72.41 50.32 -79.21
N THR A 97 72.06 51.44 -78.56
CA THR A 97 71.66 51.45 -77.14
C THR A 97 70.23 50.92 -76.98
N ILE A 98 69.31 51.33 -77.86
CA ILE A 98 67.93 50.81 -77.89
C ILE A 98 67.93 49.31 -78.17
N GLU A 99 68.75 48.85 -79.11
CA GLU A 99 68.88 47.42 -79.41
C GLU A 99 69.39 46.62 -78.19
N GLN A 100 70.41 47.13 -77.49
CA GLN A 100 70.89 46.52 -76.24
C GLN A 100 69.82 46.50 -75.14
N ASP A 101 69.05 47.58 -74.99
CA ASP A 101 67.99 47.65 -73.99
C ASP A 101 66.80 46.75 -74.33
N ASN A 102 66.44 46.62 -75.62
CA ASN A 102 65.44 45.66 -76.09
C ASN A 102 65.86 44.22 -75.78
N GLN A 103 67.12 43.87 -76.03
CA GLN A 103 67.67 42.55 -75.70
C GLN A 103 67.62 42.30 -74.19
N ARG A 104 68.03 43.28 -73.36
CA ARG A 104 67.93 43.19 -71.89
C ARG A 104 66.49 43.02 -71.41
N LEU A 105 65.53 43.73 -72.00
CA LEU A 105 64.11 43.60 -71.66
C LEU A 105 63.56 42.23 -72.05
N GLU A 106 63.95 41.70 -73.20
CA GLU A 106 63.52 40.37 -73.63
C GLU A 106 64.09 39.27 -72.73
N GLU A 107 65.37 39.37 -72.36
CA GLU A 107 65.99 38.49 -71.36
C GLU A 107 65.30 38.59 -69.99
N PHE A 108 64.95 39.81 -69.56
CA PHE A 108 64.23 40.01 -68.30
C PHE A 108 62.82 39.40 -68.32
N LEU A 109 62.08 39.54 -69.43
CA LEU A 109 60.75 38.94 -69.58
C LEU A 109 60.83 37.41 -69.58
N LYS A 110 61.79 36.83 -70.31
CA LYS A 110 62.04 35.38 -70.30
C LYS A 110 62.38 34.87 -68.90
N GLU A 111 63.23 35.59 -68.17
CA GLU A 111 63.62 35.22 -66.81
C GLU A 111 62.47 35.35 -65.81
N ASN A 112 61.60 36.36 -65.96
CA ASN A 112 60.41 36.52 -65.12
C ASN A 112 59.39 35.40 -65.40
N GLU A 113 59.13 35.09 -66.68
CA GLU A 113 58.27 33.97 -67.06
C GLU A 113 58.82 32.65 -66.51
N ARG A 114 60.13 32.41 -66.64
CA ARG A 114 60.80 31.25 -66.05
C ARG A 114 60.57 31.18 -64.54
N LYS A 115 60.80 32.28 -63.80
CA LYS A 115 60.57 32.34 -62.35
C LYS A 115 59.11 32.14 -61.98
N SER A 116 58.17 32.67 -62.77
CA SER A 116 56.72 32.51 -62.54
C SER A 116 56.29 31.06 -62.70
N VAL A 117 56.76 30.39 -63.77
CA VAL A 117 56.52 28.97 -63.99
C VAL A 117 57.16 28.13 -62.89
N GLU A 118 58.41 28.42 -62.51
CA GLU A 118 59.09 27.73 -61.40
C GLU A 118 58.33 27.88 -60.08
N ALA A 119 57.85 29.09 -59.75
CA ALA A 119 57.02 29.33 -58.57
C ALA A 119 55.69 28.55 -58.61
N ARG A 120 55.02 28.50 -59.77
CA ARG A 120 53.78 27.70 -59.94
C ARG A 120 54.03 26.21 -59.77
N THR A 121 55.07 25.67 -60.41
CA THR A 121 55.38 24.23 -60.30
C THR A 121 55.81 23.84 -58.88
N LEU A 122 56.48 24.73 -58.15
CA LEU A 122 56.79 24.54 -56.73
C LEU A 122 55.50 24.52 -55.90
N PHE A 123 54.61 25.49 -56.10
CA PHE A 123 53.32 25.55 -55.41
C PHE A 123 52.47 24.30 -55.68
N GLU A 124 52.37 23.86 -56.92
CA GLU A 124 51.62 22.64 -57.29
C GLU A 124 52.22 21.38 -56.66
N ARG A 125 53.55 21.29 -56.58
CA ARG A 125 54.23 20.17 -55.90
C ARG A 125 53.94 20.17 -54.40
N GLU A 126 54.05 21.32 -53.75
CA GLU A 126 53.76 21.47 -52.31
C GLU A 126 52.28 21.19 -51.99
N ASP A 127 51.34 21.63 -52.84
CA ASP A 127 49.92 21.32 -52.64
C ASP A 127 49.63 19.83 -52.82
N LYS A 128 50.27 19.15 -53.80
CA LYS A 128 50.19 17.69 -53.95
C LYS A 128 50.71 16.97 -52.71
N LEU A 129 51.91 17.32 -52.22
CA LEU A 129 52.48 16.73 -51.01
C LEU A 129 51.59 16.94 -49.79
N LYS A 130 51.00 18.14 -49.65
CA LYS A 130 50.04 18.44 -48.58
C LYS A 130 48.77 17.60 -48.71
N GLN A 131 48.23 17.42 -49.91
CA GLN A 131 47.06 16.57 -50.16
C GLN A 131 47.36 15.10 -49.81
N GLU A 132 48.51 14.58 -50.23
CA GLU A 132 48.97 13.23 -49.88
C GLU A 132 49.08 13.04 -48.36
N LYS A 133 49.73 13.99 -47.67
CA LYS A 133 49.83 13.98 -46.20
C LYS A 133 48.46 14.09 -45.52
N ASN A 134 47.52 14.84 -46.10
CA ASN A 134 46.15 14.92 -45.57
C ASN A 134 45.40 13.58 -45.69
N ILE A 135 45.60 12.85 -46.79
CA ILE A 135 45.04 11.51 -46.98
C ILE A 135 45.65 10.54 -45.95
N GLU A 136 46.96 10.59 -45.74
CA GLU A 136 47.65 9.78 -44.72
C GLU A 136 47.13 10.07 -43.30
N ILE A 137 46.95 11.35 -42.94
CA ILE A 137 46.34 11.74 -41.66
C ILE A 137 44.92 11.19 -41.52
N LYS A 138 44.10 11.27 -42.57
CA LYS A 138 42.73 10.72 -42.57
C LYS A 138 42.73 9.20 -42.39
N LYS A 139 43.66 8.49 -43.04
CA LYS A 139 43.83 7.05 -42.90
C LYS A 139 44.20 6.68 -41.46
N LEU A 140 45.23 7.32 -40.90
CA LEU A 140 45.64 7.11 -39.51
C LEU A 140 44.52 7.47 -38.52
N ALA A 141 43.74 8.53 -38.77
CA ALA A 141 42.60 8.89 -37.95
C ALA A 141 41.50 7.81 -37.96
N ALA A 142 41.27 7.16 -39.11
CA ALA A 142 40.34 6.04 -39.22
C ALA A 142 40.85 4.82 -38.44
N GLU A 143 42.13 4.48 -38.56
CA GLU A 143 42.77 3.38 -37.81
C GLU A 143 42.75 3.61 -36.28
N ILE A 144 42.96 4.85 -35.83
CA ILE A 144 42.79 5.22 -34.41
C ILE A 144 41.34 4.99 -33.98
N GLY A 145 40.36 5.32 -34.84
CA GLY A 145 38.95 5.07 -34.60
C GLY A 145 38.64 3.58 -34.42
N THR A 146 39.17 2.72 -35.29
CA THR A 146 38.96 1.27 -35.20
C THR A 146 39.59 0.69 -33.94
N ILE A 147 40.85 1.03 -33.64
CA ILE A 147 41.54 0.60 -32.42
C ILE A 147 40.80 1.06 -31.17
N ARG A 148 40.30 2.30 -31.15
CA ARG A 148 39.51 2.82 -30.03
C ARG A 148 38.22 2.02 -29.83
N SER A 149 37.54 1.63 -30.92
CA SER A 149 36.34 0.79 -30.84
C SER A 149 36.65 -0.61 -30.32
N GLU A 150 37.80 -1.19 -30.69
CA GLU A 150 38.26 -2.49 -30.18
C GLU A 150 38.61 -2.41 -28.69
N ILE A 151 39.30 -1.34 -28.26
CA ILE A 151 39.56 -1.10 -26.84
C ILE A 151 38.26 -1.06 -26.04
N SER A 152 37.24 -0.34 -26.52
CA SER A 152 35.94 -0.30 -25.82
C SER A 152 35.25 -1.67 -25.75
N LYS A 153 35.35 -2.50 -26.79
CA LYS A 153 34.84 -3.90 -26.73
C LYS A 153 35.58 -4.72 -25.68
N PHE A 154 36.91 -4.60 -25.62
CA PHE A 154 37.71 -5.30 -24.62
C PHE A 154 37.46 -4.77 -23.20
N GLU A 155 37.20 -3.47 -23.03
CA GLU A 155 36.79 -2.89 -21.74
C GLU A 155 35.46 -3.46 -21.26
N GLU A 156 34.47 -3.63 -22.14
CA GLU A 156 33.18 -4.26 -21.82
C GLU A 156 33.37 -5.73 -21.41
N ILE A 157 34.13 -6.50 -22.20
CA ILE A 157 34.48 -7.89 -21.88
C ILE A 157 35.21 -7.99 -20.54
N LEU A 158 36.11 -7.05 -20.23
CA LEU A 158 36.82 -7.02 -18.95
C LEU A 158 35.89 -6.72 -17.77
N ILE A 159 34.85 -5.89 -17.97
CA ILE A 159 33.82 -5.66 -16.96
C ILE A 159 33.05 -6.96 -16.69
N ASP A 160 32.67 -7.69 -17.72
CA ASP A 160 31.97 -8.97 -17.58
C ASP A 160 32.84 -10.02 -16.88
N TYR A 161 34.11 -10.14 -17.25
CA TYR A 161 35.03 -11.06 -16.55
C TYR A 161 35.20 -10.72 -15.07
N LYS A 162 35.20 -9.44 -14.69
CA LYS A 162 35.21 -9.04 -13.27
C LYS A 162 33.92 -9.43 -12.57
N ARG A 163 32.77 -9.27 -13.23
CA ARG A 163 31.47 -9.72 -12.68
C ARG A 163 31.46 -11.23 -12.48
N TYR A 164 31.99 -11.98 -13.44
CA TYR A 164 32.12 -13.44 -13.31
C TYR A 164 33.09 -13.84 -12.21
N GLU A 165 34.23 -13.16 -12.08
CA GLU A 165 35.18 -13.37 -10.97
C GLU A 165 34.51 -13.15 -9.61
N GLU A 166 33.79 -12.03 -9.43
CA GLU A 166 33.06 -11.72 -8.21
C GLU A 166 31.96 -12.75 -7.91
N PHE A 167 31.23 -13.18 -8.95
CA PHE A 167 30.20 -14.20 -8.82
C PHE A 167 30.80 -15.55 -8.38
N LEU A 168 31.86 -16.02 -9.06
CA LEU A 168 32.56 -17.25 -8.72
C LEU A 168 33.12 -17.18 -7.30
N PHE A 169 33.62 -16.02 -6.87
CA PHE A 169 34.08 -15.83 -5.50
C PHE A 169 32.96 -16.00 -4.48
N LYS A 170 31.77 -15.42 -4.73
CA LYS A 170 30.61 -15.51 -3.82
C LYS A 170 30.04 -16.91 -3.70
N ILE A 171 30.04 -17.67 -4.79
CA ILE A 171 29.50 -19.04 -4.79
C ILE A 171 30.52 -20.08 -4.33
N SER A 172 31.81 -19.71 -4.26
CA SER A 172 32.85 -20.56 -3.68
C SER A 172 32.58 -20.78 -2.17
N PRO A 173 32.90 -21.96 -1.62
CA PRO A 173 32.65 -22.25 -0.20
C PRO A 173 33.26 -21.21 0.75
N PRO A 174 32.60 -20.88 1.88
CA PRO A 174 33.06 -19.86 2.83
C PRO A 174 34.49 -20.13 3.33
N GLU A 175 34.82 -21.39 3.59
CA GLU A 175 36.15 -21.85 4.04
C GLU A 175 37.25 -21.41 3.07
N TRP A 176 37.00 -21.57 1.76
CA TRP A 176 37.92 -21.18 0.71
C TRP A 176 38.00 -19.66 0.55
N GLN A 177 36.87 -18.95 0.68
CA GLN A 177 36.83 -17.48 0.63
C GLN A 177 37.69 -16.85 1.75
N HIS A 178 37.60 -17.39 2.97
CA HIS A 178 38.38 -16.90 4.11
C HIS A 178 39.88 -17.16 3.92
N GLU A 179 40.26 -18.33 3.42
CA GLU A 179 41.66 -18.65 3.15
C GLU A 179 42.26 -17.73 2.06
N HIS A 180 41.49 -17.43 1.01
CA HIS A 180 41.89 -16.50 -0.05
C HIS A 180 42.02 -15.05 0.44
N LYS A 181 41.09 -14.56 1.27
CA LYS A 181 41.19 -13.23 1.90
C LYS A 181 42.42 -13.11 2.82
N ASN A 182 42.76 -14.19 3.53
CA ASN A 182 43.93 -14.23 4.42
C ASN A 182 45.26 -14.33 3.65
N LYS A 183 45.28 -15.01 2.49
CA LYS A 183 46.45 -15.07 1.61
C LYS A 183 46.71 -13.73 0.92
N THR A 184 45.66 -13.06 0.44
CA THR A 184 45.77 -11.74 -0.20
C THR A 184 46.19 -10.65 0.78
N SER A 185 45.71 -10.67 2.03
CA SER A 185 46.14 -9.73 3.07
C SER A 185 47.60 -9.94 3.49
N LYS A 186 48.06 -11.20 3.63
CA LYS A 186 49.47 -11.52 3.88
C LYS A 186 50.39 -11.11 2.73
N ALA A 187 49.97 -11.31 1.48
CA ALA A 187 50.76 -10.90 0.30
C ALA A 187 50.88 -9.38 0.16
N LYS A 188 49.84 -8.62 0.53
CA LYS A 188 49.86 -7.15 0.50
C LYS A 188 50.85 -6.54 1.51
N VAL A 189 50.97 -7.15 2.70
CA VAL A 189 51.92 -6.71 3.76
C VAL A 189 53.39 -6.96 3.38
N VAL A 190 53.66 -7.99 2.55
CA VAL A 190 55.02 -8.28 2.07
C VAL A 190 55.43 -7.32 0.94
N SER A 191 54.52 -6.92 0.06
CA SER A 191 54.82 -6.01 -1.05
C SER A 191 55.08 -4.54 -0.64
N GLU A 192 54.62 -4.10 0.54
CA GLU A 192 54.85 -2.74 1.03
C GLU A 192 56.26 -2.54 1.64
N LYS A 193 56.97 -3.63 1.99
CA LYS A 193 58.31 -3.55 2.59
C LYS A 193 59.46 -3.46 1.57
N ASP A 194 59.24 -3.81 0.30
CA ASP A 194 60.28 -3.80 -0.76
C ASP A 194 60.24 -2.56 -1.68
N GLY A 195 59.47 -1.53 -1.33
CA GLY A 195 59.26 -0.32 -2.14
C GLY A 195 60.05 0.93 -1.72
N ARG A 196 61.17 0.81 -0.98
CA ARG A 196 62.07 1.95 -0.69
C ARG A 196 63.35 1.83 -1.52
N VAL A 197 63.31 2.26 -2.78
CA VAL A 197 64.52 2.59 -3.55
C VAL A 197 64.29 3.90 -4.30
N ASP A 198 65.12 4.87 -3.92
CA ASP A 198 65.57 6.10 -4.59
C ASP A 198 64.58 7.00 -5.35
N GLN A 199 64.29 8.16 -4.76
CA GLN A 199 63.91 9.37 -5.48
C GLN A 199 65.16 10.24 -5.58
N ASN A 200 65.86 10.20 -6.72
CA ASN A 200 66.78 11.25 -7.17
C ASN A 200 67.23 10.95 -8.60
N GLU A 201 66.48 11.43 -9.59
CA GLU A 201 67.03 11.83 -10.89
C GLU A 201 65.98 12.68 -11.63
N GLU A 202 66.20 13.99 -11.64
CA GLU A 202 65.59 14.91 -12.62
C GLU A 202 66.14 14.58 -14.03
N PRO A 203 65.30 14.71 -15.06
CA PRO A 203 65.80 15.35 -16.28
C PRO A 203 65.06 16.66 -16.57
N GLN A 204 65.88 17.70 -16.79
CA GLN A 204 65.52 19.07 -17.15
C GLN A 204 64.48 19.18 -18.27
N GLU A 205 63.43 19.94 -17.98
CA GLU A 205 62.39 20.35 -18.92
C GLU A 205 62.85 21.61 -19.69
N MET A 206 63.22 21.45 -20.97
CA MET A 206 63.30 22.58 -21.91
C MET A 206 61.95 22.77 -22.61
N ALA A 207 61.47 24.00 -22.52
CA ALA A 207 60.19 24.50 -23.00
C ALA A 207 59.91 24.28 -24.50
N ALA A 208 58.63 24.01 -24.84
CA ALA A 208 57.89 24.81 -25.83
C ALA A 208 56.39 24.45 -25.86
N ARG A 209 55.59 25.46 -25.52
CA ARG A 209 54.20 25.75 -25.94
C ARG A 209 53.60 24.78 -26.98
N THR A 210 52.50 24.11 -26.62
CA THR A 210 51.17 24.23 -27.25
C THR A 210 50.17 23.43 -26.41
N GLY A 211 49.31 24.12 -25.67
CA GLY A 211 48.23 23.50 -24.91
C GLY A 211 47.22 22.85 -25.86
N LYS A 212 46.99 21.53 -25.65
CA LYS A 212 45.81 20.70 -26.03
C LYS A 212 46.14 19.22 -26.35
N SER A 213 47.30 18.69 -25.95
CA SER A 213 47.57 17.24 -26.04
C SER A 213 47.73 16.52 -24.68
N SER A 214 47.72 17.26 -23.57
CA SER A 214 48.06 16.71 -22.24
C SER A 214 46.93 15.90 -21.58
N ILE A 215 45.68 16.04 -22.01
CA ILE A 215 44.53 15.38 -21.36
C ILE A 215 44.40 13.91 -21.81
N PHE A 216 44.89 13.53 -23.00
CA PHE A 216 44.66 12.18 -23.55
C PHE A 216 45.67 11.13 -23.02
N TYR A 217 46.90 11.54 -22.71
CA TYR A 217 47.95 10.62 -22.24
C TYR A 217 47.90 10.30 -20.74
N SER A 218 47.12 11.01 -19.93
CA SER A 218 47.02 10.77 -18.48
C SER A 218 46.12 9.57 -18.11
N SER A 219 45.01 9.34 -18.83
CA SER A 219 44.18 8.14 -18.59
C SER A 219 44.88 6.85 -19.00
N SER A 220 45.82 6.92 -19.93
CA SER A 220 46.65 5.77 -20.33
C SER A 220 47.83 5.50 -19.36
N LYS A 221 48.01 6.27 -18.28
CA LYS A 221 49.02 5.94 -17.25
C LYS A 221 48.41 5.20 -16.07
N THR A 222 47.13 5.44 -15.76
CA THR A 222 46.43 4.84 -14.61
C THR A 222 46.08 3.37 -14.81
N TRP A 223 45.85 2.90 -16.04
CA TRP A 223 45.58 1.48 -16.31
C TRP A 223 46.83 0.60 -16.12
N TYR A 224 47.98 0.97 -16.69
CA TYR A 224 49.22 0.21 -16.53
C TYR A 224 49.72 0.16 -15.08
N GLN A 225 49.48 1.21 -14.28
CA GLN A 225 49.88 1.23 -12.88
C GLN A 225 49.05 0.25 -12.01
N LYS A 226 47.80 -0.06 -12.41
CA LYS A 226 46.90 -0.97 -11.69
C LYS A 226 47.11 -2.45 -12.06
N TYR A 227 47.60 -2.70 -13.28
CA TYR A 227 47.83 -4.05 -13.82
C TYR A 227 49.33 -4.31 -13.98
N ARG A 228 50.03 -4.46 -12.85
CA ARG A 228 51.39 -5.01 -12.83
C ARG A 228 51.30 -6.51 -13.22
N PRO A 229 51.90 -6.96 -14.34
CA PRO A 229 51.79 -8.35 -14.83
C PRO A 229 52.56 -9.39 -13.99
N GLY A 230 52.64 -9.22 -12.67
CA GLY A 230 53.50 -10.02 -11.79
C GLY A 230 52.82 -10.51 -10.50
N CYS A 231 51.56 -10.18 -10.25
CA CYS A 231 50.88 -10.61 -9.02
C CYS A 231 49.44 -11.00 -9.35
N LEU A 232 49.21 -12.29 -9.57
CA LEU A 232 48.04 -13.08 -9.19
C LEU A 232 48.01 -14.30 -10.10
N GLN A 233 48.63 -15.38 -9.62
CA GLN A 233 48.14 -16.70 -9.98
C GLN A 233 46.72 -16.77 -9.41
N LEU A 234 45.74 -16.36 -10.22
CA LEU A 234 44.32 -16.31 -9.86
C LEU A 234 43.82 -17.75 -9.77
N LYS A 235 44.12 -18.41 -8.64
CA LYS A 235 43.65 -19.76 -8.39
C LYS A 235 42.15 -19.65 -8.12
N LEU A 236 41.33 -20.02 -9.09
CA LEU A 236 39.89 -20.14 -8.95
C LEU A 236 39.56 -21.41 -8.15
N TYR A 237 38.45 -21.40 -7.41
CA TYR A 237 37.96 -22.59 -6.71
C TYR A 237 37.51 -23.65 -7.72
N PHE A 238 36.69 -23.25 -8.68
CA PHE A 238 36.21 -24.11 -9.75
C PHE A 238 37.30 -24.28 -10.81
N THR A 239 37.66 -25.54 -11.07
CA THR A 239 38.68 -25.90 -12.08
C THR A 239 38.03 -26.38 -13.38
N ASP A 240 36.83 -26.97 -13.29
CA ASP A 240 36.01 -27.41 -14.41
C ASP A 240 34.67 -26.66 -14.39
N PRO A 241 34.24 -26.01 -15.49
CA PRO A 241 32.93 -25.37 -15.59
C PRO A 241 31.75 -26.26 -15.16
N GLN A 242 31.85 -27.59 -15.35
CA GLN A 242 30.80 -28.52 -14.95
C GLN A 242 30.55 -28.51 -13.43
N GLN A 243 31.57 -28.21 -12.61
CA GLN A 243 31.43 -28.12 -11.16
C GLN A 243 30.45 -27.02 -10.74
N LEU A 244 30.52 -25.87 -11.42
CA LEU A 244 29.60 -24.75 -11.17
C LEU A 244 28.17 -25.09 -11.63
N LEU A 245 28.03 -25.73 -12.79
CA LEU A 245 26.73 -26.14 -13.32
C LEU A 245 26.06 -27.18 -12.42
N ASN A 246 26.83 -28.15 -11.93
CA ASN A 246 26.33 -29.15 -10.98
C ASN A 246 25.91 -28.50 -9.66
N LEU A 247 26.73 -27.59 -9.11
CA LEU A 247 26.38 -26.83 -7.90
C LEU A 247 25.10 -25.99 -8.09
N MET A 248 24.96 -25.33 -9.24
CA MET A 248 23.76 -24.55 -9.55
C MET A 248 22.52 -25.46 -9.67
N THR A 249 22.68 -26.65 -10.26
CA THR A 249 21.61 -27.64 -10.37
C THR A 249 21.19 -28.15 -8.99
N GLU A 250 22.16 -28.50 -8.14
CA GLU A 250 21.91 -28.94 -6.76
C GLU A 250 21.22 -27.84 -5.94
N LEU A 251 21.71 -26.59 -6.00
CA LEU A 251 21.06 -25.45 -5.33
C LEU A 251 19.65 -25.21 -5.85
N THR A 252 19.42 -25.41 -7.16
CA THR A 252 18.08 -25.28 -7.76
C THR A 252 17.14 -26.38 -7.26
N GLU A 253 17.62 -27.62 -7.18
CA GLU A 253 16.87 -28.75 -6.64
C GLU A 253 16.57 -28.58 -5.15
N GLN A 254 17.54 -28.13 -4.35
CA GLN A 254 17.35 -27.80 -2.93
C GLN A 254 16.32 -26.68 -2.75
N ASN A 255 16.41 -25.60 -3.52
CA ASN A 255 15.43 -24.51 -3.46
C ASN A 255 14.03 -24.99 -3.85
N LEU A 256 13.91 -25.84 -4.88
CA LEU A 256 12.63 -26.41 -5.29
C LEU A 256 12.04 -27.32 -4.20
N SER A 257 12.88 -28.15 -3.58
CA SER A 257 12.50 -29.01 -2.45
C SER A 257 12.04 -28.19 -1.23
N LEU A 258 12.74 -27.09 -0.91
CA LEU A 258 12.35 -26.17 0.16
C LEU A 258 11.00 -25.50 -0.12
N ILE A 259 10.76 -25.07 -1.36
CA ILE A 259 9.47 -24.48 -1.78
C ILE A 259 8.34 -25.52 -1.68
N GLN A 260 8.59 -26.77 -2.09
CA GLN A 260 7.60 -27.84 -1.97
C GLN A 260 7.31 -28.19 -0.50
N ASN A 261 8.35 -28.24 0.34
CA ASN A 261 8.19 -28.49 1.77
C ASN A 261 7.42 -27.35 2.45
N SER A 262 7.76 -26.10 2.17
CA SER A 262 7.02 -24.95 2.72
C SER A 262 5.56 -24.95 2.29
N ALA A 263 5.26 -25.27 1.03
CA ALA A 263 3.89 -25.40 0.55
C ALA A 263 3.12 -26.53 1.28
N ARG A 264 3.75 -27.70 1.48
CA ARG A 264 3.14 -28.81 2.23
C ARG A 264 2.89 -28.46 3.70
N VAL A 265 3.84 -27.76 4.33
CA VAL A 265 3.68 -27.30 5.72
C VAL A 265 2.55 -26.27 5.83
N GLU A 266 2.45 -25.35 4.88
CA GLU A 266 1.36 -24.37 4.83
C GLU A 266 -0.01 -25.06 4.70
N GLU A 267 -0.13 -26.10 3.86
CA GLU A 267 -1.36 -26.86 3.72
C GLU A 267 -1.80 -27.52 5.04
N VAL A 268 -0.86 -28.15 5.75
CA VAL A 268 -1.12 -28.76 7.07
C VAL A 268 -1.50 -27.69 8.09
N LEU A 269 -0.85 -26.53 8.07
CA LEU A 269 -1.20 -25.40 8.95
C LEU A 269 -2.61 -24.88 8.66
N GLU A 270 -3.00 -24.77 7.39
CA GLU A 270 -4.35 -24.37 7.00
C GLU A 270 -5.42 -25.40 7.40
N GLU A 271 -5.12 -26.70 7.32
CA GLU A 271 -6.00 -27.74 7.85
C GLU A 271 -6.15 -27.65 9.37
N LEU A 272 -5.05 -27.46 10.10
CA LEU A 272 -5.08 -27.29 11.54
C LEU A 272 -5.86 -26.04 11.95
N ARG A 273 -5.66 -24.91 11.25
CA ARG A 273 -6.45 -23.68 11.42
C ARG A 273 -7.93 -23.93 11.23
N ARG A 274 -8.32 -24.58 10.12
CA ARG A 274 -9.74 -24.92 9.85
C ARG A 274 -10.34 -25.82 10.94
N SER A 275 -9.59 -26.81 11.42
CA SER A 275 -10.05 -27.68 12.50
C SER A 275 -10.25 -26.92 13.81
N THR A 276 -9.29 -26.05 14.17
CA THR A 276 -9.30 -25.24 15.39
C THR A 276 -10.44 -24.23 15.37
N GLU A 277 -10.69 -23.63 14.21
CA GLU A 277 -11.80 -22.70 14.01
C GLU A 277 -13.16 -23.42 14.11
N THR A 278 -13.24 -24.66 13.66
CA THR A 278 -14.45 -25.47 13.79
C THR A 278 -14.70 -25.89 15.23
N THR A 279 -13.67 -26.31 15.97
CA THR A 279 -13.81 -26.62 17.40
C THR A 279 -14.16 -25.39 18.22
N ARG A 280 -13.56 -24.23 17.92
CA ARG A 280 -13.91 -22.95 18.54
C ARG A 280 -15.39 -22.62 18.37
N ARG A 281 -15.92 -22.70 17.14
CA ARG A 281 -17.35 -22.45 16.87
C ARG A 281 -18.27 -23.41 17.61
N ASN A 282 -17.90 -24.69 17.74
CA ASN A 282 -18.69 -25.65 18.51
C ASN A 282 -18.72 -25.30 20.00
N ILE A 283 -17.56 -24.93 20.57
CA ILE A 283 -17.46 -24.51 21.98
C ILE A 283 -18.28 -23.24 22.23
N GLU A 284 -18.22 -22.25 21.32
CA GLU A 284 -19.02 -21.02 21.41
C GLU A 284 -20.52 -21.32 21.39
N GLY A 285 -20.97 -22.24 20.52
CA GLY A 285 -22.37 -22.70 20.50
C GLY A 285 -22.80 -23.42 21.79
N GLU A 286 -21.93 -24.26 22.35
CA GLU A 286 -22.17 -24.92 23.64
C GLU A 286 -22.21 -23.90 24.80
N GLU A 287 -21.33 -22.90 24.79
CA GLU A 287 -21.31 -21.82 25.77
C GLU A 287 -22.62 -21.01 25.74
N GLU A 288 -23.10 -20.64 24.55
CA GLU A 288 -24.39 -19.96 24.38
C GLU A 288 -25.54 -20.80 24.95
N GLN A 289 -25.56 -22.10 24.68
CA GLN A 289 -26.58 -23.00 25.23
C GLN A 289 -26.53 -23.08 26.75
N ILE A 290 -25.33 -23.19 27.34
CA ILE A 290 -25.14 -23.22 28.80
C ILE A 290 -25.59 -21.89 29.42
N VAL A 291 -25.31 -20.76 28.79
CA VAL A 291 -25.75 -19.43 29.25
C VAL A 291 -27.28 -19.34 29.24
N LEU A 292 -27.95 -19.85 28.20
CA LEU A 292 -29.41 -19.91 28.14
C LEU A 292 -30.00 -20.76 29.28
N GLN A 293 -29.45 -21.96 29.51
CA GLN A 293 -29.87 -22.84 30.61
C GLN A 293 -29.64 -22.20 31.98
N ARG A 294 -28.50 -21.54 32.17
CA ARG A 294 -28.19 -20.79 33.40
C ARG A 294 -29.24 -19.71 33.64
N ASN A 295 -29.62 -18.95 32.61
CA ASN A 295 -30.60 -17.88 32.74
C ASN A 295 -32.00 -18.43 33.06
N GLU A 296 -32.40 -19.53 32.44
CA GLU A 296 -33.65 -20.23 32.77
C GLU A 296 -33.67 -20.71 34.23
N LEU A 297 -32.59 -21.36 34.69
CA LEU A 297 -32.45 -21.81 36.07
C LEU A 297 -32.50 -20.63 37.06
N LYS A 298 -31.80 -19.53 36.75
CA LYS A 298 -31.86 -18.30 37.55
C LYS A 298 -33.29 -17.76 37.66
N GLN A 299 -34.05 -17.75 36.57
CA GLN A 299 -35.45 -17.33 36.60
C GLN A 299 -36.33 -18.27 37.44
N ARG A 300 -36.10 -19.59 37.38
CA ARG A 300 -36.81 -20.55 38.23
C ARG A 300 -36.49 -20.36 39.72
N ILE A 301 -35.22 -20.17 40.05
CA ILE A 301 -34.78 -19.89 41.42
C ILE A 301 -35.47 -18.62 41.93
N HIS A 302 -35.43 -17.54 41.17
CA HIS A 302 -36.05 -16.28 41.56
C HIS A 302 -37.56 -16.42 41.84
N LYS A 303 -38.30 -17.12 40.97
CA LYS A 303 -39.73 -17.41 41.18
C LYS A 303 -39.98 -18.23 42.46
N GLU A 304 -39.08 -19.17 42.77
CA GLU A 304 -39.21 -19.99 43.98
C GLU A 304 -38.83 -19.22 45.25
N GLU A 305 -37.84 -18.32 45.17
CA GLU A 305 -37.49 -17.39 46.26
C GLU A 305 -38.64 -16.42 46.56
N GLU A 306 -39.32 -15.90 45.54
CA GLU A 306 -40.51 -15.07 45.69
C GLU A 306 -41.65 -15.83 46.37
N ARG A 307 -41.90 -17.09 45.97
CA ARG A 307 -42.89 -17.97 46.61
C ARG A 307 -42.52 -18.28 48.06
N GLY A 308 -41.25 -18.61 48.32
CA GLY A 308 -40.73 -18.87 49.65
C GLY A 308 -40.93 -17.66 50.57
N SER A 309 -40.61 -16.46 50.07
CA SER A 309 -40.83 -15.20 50.78
C SER A 309 -42.31 -14.93 51.07
N ALA A 310 -43.20 -15.17 50.10
CA ALA A 310 -44.64 -15.02 50.27
C ALA A 310 -45.22 -15.99 51.30
N LEU A 311 -44.80 -17.27 51.26
CA LEU A 311 -45.19 -18.28 52.25
C LEU A 311 -44.69 -17.93 53.64
N GLN A 312 -43.45 -17.45 53.75
CA GLN A 312 -42.90 -17.00 55.02
C GLN A 312 -43.73 -15.86 55.64
N GLN A 313 -44.13 -14.87 54.82
CA GLN A 313 -45.03 -13.80 55.26
C GLN A 313 -46.40 -14.34 55.70
N MET A 314 -46.97 -15.29 54.95
CA MET A 314 -48.25 -15.93 55.28
C MET A 314 -48.19 -16.68 56.61
N ILE A 315 -47.12 -17.45 56.84
CA ILE A 315 -46.88 -18.17 58.10
C ILE A 315 -46.76 -17.17 59.25
N GLN A 316 -46.00 -16.09 59.06
CA GLN A 316 -45.84 -15.06 60.08
C GLN A 316 -47.19 -14.43 60.46
N LEU A 317 -48.04 -14.08 59.47
CA LEU A 317 -49.39 -13.58 59.71
C LEU A 317 -50.28 -14.59 60.44
N HIS A 318 -50.26 -15.86 60.02
CA HIS A 318 -51.05 -16.92 60.64
C HIS A 318 -50.66 -17.14 62.11
N VAL A 319 -49.35 -17.12 62.42
CA VAL A 319 -48.86 -17.24 63.80
C VAL A 319 -49.32 -16.06 64.66
N SER A 320 -49.28 -14.84 64.14
CA SER A 320 -49.76 -13.65 64.86
C SER A 320 -51.27 -13.68 65.12
N LEU A 321 -52.09 -14.11 64.16
CA LEU A 321 -53.55 -14.16 64.31
C LEU A 321 -54.00 -15.33 65.21
N SER A 322 -53.36 -16.49 65.05
CA SER A 322 -53.73 -17.71 65.80
C SER A 322 -53.44 -17.62 67.29
N THR A 323 -52.39 -16.90 67.70
CA THR A 323 -52.08 -16.72 69.12
C THR A 323 -53.13 -15.85 69.81
N GLU A 324 -53.56 -14.76 69.17
CA GLU A 324 -54.61 -13.88 69.70
C GLU A 324 -55.97 -14.59 69.75
N GLU A 325 -56.35 -15.30 68.68
CA GLU A 325 -57.63 -16.00 68.62
C GLU A 325 -57.69 -17.21 69.57
N ARG A 326 -56.58 -17.97 69.69
CA ARG A 326 -56.48 -19.08 70.65
C ARG A 326 -56.60 -18.60 72.10
N VAL A 327 -55.89 -17.54 72.48
CA VAL A 327 -55.97 -16.98 73.85
C VAL A 327 -57.37 -16.47 74.15
N ARG A 328 -58.01 -15.80 73.17
CA ARG A 328 -59.39 -15.30 73.31
C ARG A 328 -60.41 -16.44 73.52
N ASN A 329 -60.33 -17.50 72.71
CA ASN A 329 -61.24 -18.64 72.80
C ASN A 329 -61.08 -19.44 74.10
N GLN A 330 -59.84 -19.61 74.57
CA GLN A 330 -59.56 -20.29 75.85
C GLN A 330 -60.17 -19.53 77.04
N ASN A 331 -60.04 -18.20 77.06
CA ASN A 331 -60.58 -17.36 78.13
C ASN A 331 -62.12 -17.38 78.15
N MET A 332 -62.76 -17.35 76.98
CA MET A 332 -64.22 -17.45 76.86
C MET A 332 -64.73 -18.79 77.41
N LEU A 333 -64.09 -19.91 77.03
CA LEU A 333 -64.49 -21.25 77.50
C LEU A 333 -64.37 -21.39 79.02
N CYS A 334 -63.26 -20.92 79.61
CA CYS A 334 -63.06 -20.94 81.05
C CYS A 334 -64.12 -20.12 81.79
N TRP A 335 -64.54 -18.99 81.22
CA TRP A 335 -65.60 -18.15 81.79
C TRP A 335 -66.96 -18.85 81.73
N THR A 336 -67.37 -19.38 80.59
CA THR A 336 -68.65 -20.11 80.44
C THR A 336 -68.73 -21.34 81.35
N LEU A 337 -67.63 -22.08 81.48
CA LEU A 337 -67.55 -23.23 82.39
C LEU A 337 -67.69 -22.78 83.84
N GLY A 338 -67.04 -21.67 84.21
CA GLY A 338 -67.15 -21.07 85.54
C GLY A 338 -68.59 -20.69 85.91
N GLU A 339 -69.34 -20.09 84.97
CA GLU A 339 -70.75 -19.77 85.18
C GLU A 339 -71.61 -21.02 85.40
N LYS A 340 -71.46 -22.04 84.56
CA LYS A 340 -72.27 -23.28 84.68
C LYS A 340 -71.97 -24.07 85.95
N VAL A 341 -70.70 -24.17 86.34
CA VAL A 341 -70.33 -24.78 87.63
C VAL A 341 -70.94 -23.98 88.79
N GLY A 342 -70.95 -22.65 88.68
CA GLY A 342 -71.64 -21.78 89.64
C GLY A 342 -73.13 -22.07 89.77
N GLU A 343 -73.83 -22.18 88.65
CA GLU A 343 -75.27 -22.49 88.60
C GLU A 343 -75.60 -23.83 89.28
N VAL A 344 -74.81 -24.87 88.99
CA VAL A 344 -75.00 -26.20 89.58
C VAL A 344 -74.71 -26.19 91.07
N HIS A 345 -73.65 -25.51 91.51
CA HIS A 345 -73.30 -25.39 92.93
C HIS A 345 -74.43 -24.72 93.73
N CYS A 346 -74.96 -23.61 93.23
CA CYS A 346 -76.10 -22.92 93.85
C CYS A 346 -77.34 -23.83 93.94
N SER A 347 -77.59 -24.65 92.92
CA SER A 347 -78.74 -25.56 92.89
C SER A 347 -78.61 -26.74 93.84
N CYS A 348 -77.41 -27.27 94.03
CA CYS A 348 -77.17 -28.49 94.79
C CYS A 348 -76.89 -28.23 96.28
N VAL A 349 -76.04 -27.25 96.61
CA VAL A 349 -75.55 -27.01 97.98
C VAL A 349 -76.23 -25.80 98.63
N GLY A 350 -76.76 -24.89 97.81
CA GLY A 350 -77.39 -23.63 98.23
C GLY A 350 -76.40 -22.48 98.37
N ASP A 351 -76.86 -21.26 98.11
CA ASP A 351 -76.03 -20.04 98.05
C ASP A 351 -75.70 -19.48 99.44
N ARG A 352 -74.89 -20.22 100.21
CA ARG A 352 -74.47 -19.79 101.57
C ARG A 352 -73.10 -19.12 101.59
N MET A 353 -72.32 -19.21 100.50
CA MET A 353 -70.96 -18.63 100.38
C MET A 353 -70.70 -18.19 98.93
N THR A 354 -70.68 -16.88 98.67
CA THR A 354 -70.59 -16.33 97.29
C THR A 354 -69.17 -16.23 96.72
N ASN A 355 -68.13 -16.50 97.51
CA ASN A 355 -66.73 -16.24 97.12
C ASN A 355 -65.88 -17.51 96.87
N LEU A 356 -66.52 -18.61 96.44
CA LEU A 356 -65.81 -19.85 96.09
C LEU A 356 -65.32 -19.81 94.63
N SER A 357 -64.08 -20.23 94.39
CA SER A 357 -63.55 -20.46 93.04
C SER A 357 -64.30 -21.59 92.33
N THR A 358 -64.24 -21.62 90.99
CA THR A 358 -64.88 -22.68 90.19
C THR A 358 -64.48 -24.09 90.64
N LEU A 359 -63.22 -24.27 91.06
CA LEU A 359 -62.72 -25.57 91.52
C LEU A 359 -63.30 -25.95 92.88
N GLU A 360 -63.36 -25.00 93.82
CA GLU A 360 -63.94 -25.22 95.15
C GLU A 360 -65.44 -25.50 95.05
N LYS A 361 -66.16 -24.80 94.17
CA LYS A 361 -67.57 -25.09 93.85
C LYS A 361 -67.77 -26.51 93.31
N MET A 362 -66.86 -27.01 92.46
CA MET A 362 -66.93 -28.40 92.00
C MET A 362 -66.68 -29.40 93.14
N ALA A 363 -65.70 -29.14 94.01
CA ALA A 363 -65.40 -30.02 95.14
C ALA A 363 -66.59 -30.14 96.11
N ASP A 364 -67.31 -29.04 96.35
CA ASP A 364 -68.53 -29.06 97.17
C ASP A 364 -69.66 -29.91 96.57
N ILE A 365 -69.88 -29.79 95.25
CA ILE A 365 -70.85 -30.63 94.52
C ILE A 365 -70.47 -32.10 94.66
N GLU A 366 -69.18 -32.43 94.51
CA GLU A 366 -68.68 -33.80 94.62
C GLU A 366 -68.89 -34.38 96.03
N ASN A 367 -68.61 -33.60 97.08
CA ASN A 367 -68.84 -34.02 98.46
C ASN A 367 -70.33 -34.27 98.77
N LEU A 368 -71.22 -33.41 98.25
CA LEU A 368 -72.66 -33.63 98.38
C LEU A 368 -73.09 -34.91 97.67
N LEU A 369 -72.60 -35.12 96.44
CA LEU A 369 -72.90 -36.33 95.67
C LEU A 369 -72.47 -37.57 96.44
N TYR A 370 -71.28 -37.56 97.02
CA TYR A 370 -70.76 -38.64 97.84
C TYR A 370 -71.67 -38.95 99.04
N SER A 371 -72.09 -37.92 99.79
CA SER A 371 -73.00 -38.07 100.94
C SER A 371 -74.36 -38.67 100.55
N VAL A 372 -74.94 -38.21 99.43
CA VAL A 372 -76.21 -38.75 98.91
C VAL A 372 -76.06 -40.22 98.52
N LEU A 373 -74.99 -40.58 97.82
CA LEU A 373 -74.74 -41.97 97.42
C LEU A 373 -74.58 -42.89 98.64
N GLN A 374 -73.84 -42.45 99.66
CA GLN A 374 -73.67 -43.21 100.90
C GLN A 374 -75.01 -43.42 101.65
N SER A 375 -75.88 -42.41 101.63
CA SER A 375 -77.24 -42.55 102.19
C SER A 375 -78.08 -43.58 101.41
N LEU A 376 -77.90 -43.67 100.09
CA LEU A 376 -78.60 -44.62 99.24
C LEU A 376 -78.18 -46.08 99.52
N GLU A 377 -76.90 -46.30 99.81
CA GLU A 377 -76.33 -47.62 100.07
C GLU A 377 -76.72 -48.17 101.45
N SER A 378 -77.01 -47.29 102.42
CA SER A 378 -77.43 -47.67 103.79
C SER A 378 -78.91 -48.09 103.94
N ILE A 379 -79.70 -48.08 102.86
CA ILE A 379 -81.15 -48.38 102.91
C ILE A 379 -81.38 -49.89 103.15
N PRO A 380 -82.09 -50.30 104.23
CA PRO A 380 -82.30 -51.72 104.54
C PRO A 380 -83.04 -52.49 103.45
N GLU A 381 -82.56 -53.69 103.11
CA GLU A 381 -83.07 -54.57 102.04
C GLU A 381 -84.59 -54.82 102.12
N VAL A 382 -85.14 -54.90 103.34
CA VAL A 382 -86.58 -55.09 103.56
C VAL A 382 -87.41 -53.88 103.12
N LYS A 383 -86.90 -52.64 103.33
CA LYS A 383 -87.53 -51.43 102.79
C LYS A 383 -87.35 -51.37 101.27
N LEU A 384 -86.18 -51.75 100.76
CA LEU A 384 -85.90 -51.77 99.33
C LEU A 384 -86.83 -52.73 98.58
N GLN A 385 -87.02 -53.96 99.08
CA GLN A 385 -87.97 -54.90 98.49
C GLN A 385 -89.41 -54.39 98.55
N ARG A 386 -89.80 -53.69 99.62
CA ARG A 386 -91.14 -53.09 99.73
C ARG A 386 -91.34 -51.99 98.69
N ILE A 387 -90.36 -51.09 98.54
CA ILE A 387 -90.35 -50.03 97.51
C ILE A 387 -90.33 -50.64 96.11
N LYS A 388 -89.55 -51.70 95.87
CA LYS A 388 -89.49 -52.42 94.59
C LYS A 388 -90.84 -53.07 94.26
N LYS A 389 -91.48 -53.73 95.22
CA LYS A 389 -92.84 -54.29 95.05
C LYS A 389 -93.89 -53.22 94.78
N ILE A 390 -93.82 -52.06 95.43
CA ILE A 390 -94.70 -50.91 95.18
C ILE A 390 -94.46 -50.34 93.78
N LYS A 391 -93.20 -50.10 93.40
CA LYS A 391 -92.85 -49.60 92.05
C LYS A 391 -93.29 -50.58 90.96
N ASP A 392 -93.08 -51.88 91.17
CA ASP A 392 -93.44 -52.92 90.20
C ASP A 392 -94.97 -53.18 90.19
N SER A 393 -95.69 -52.96 91.30
CA SER A 393 -97.16 -53.01 91.31
C SER A 393 -97.76 -51.78 90.63
N GLU A 394 -97.19 -50.58 90.84
CA GLU A 394 -97.61 -49.35 90.19
C GLU A 394 -97.34 -49.39 88.68
N LYS A 395 -96.15 -49.82 88.25
CA LYS A 395 -95.83 -49.99 86.83
C LYS A 395 -96.82 -50.96 86.16
N ARG A 396 -97.14 -52.08 86.80
CA ARG A 396 -98.16 -53.04 86.31
C ARG A 396 -99.58 -52.48 86.34
N SER A 397 -99.90 -51.57 87.26
CA SER A 397 -101.20 -50.90 87.32
C SER A 397 -101.35 -49.91 86.17
N ARG A 398 -100.36 -49.02 85.97
CA ARG A 398 -100.33 -48.04 84.87
C ARG A 398 -100.44 -48.72 83.50
N GLN A 399 -99.72 -49.83 83.29
CA GLN A 399 -99.84 -50.61 82.04
C GLN A 399 -101.22 -51.25 81.82
N ARG A 400 -101.91 -51.69 82.88
CA ARG A 400 -103.27 -52.25 82.77
C ARG A 400 -104.31 -51.16 82.48
N GLU A 401 -104.19 -50.03 83.15
CA GLU A 401 -105.05 -48.86 82.97
C GLU A 401 -104.89 -48.27 81.56
N GLU A 402 -103.66 -48.21 81.04
CA GLU A 402 -103.37 -47.80 79.66
C GLU A 402 -103.98 -48.76 78.63
N LYS A 403 -103.84 -50.09 78.82
CA LYS A 403 -104.50 -51.09 77.94
C LYS A 403 -106.03 -51.01 77.95
N GLN A 404 -106.64 -50.81 79.12
CA GLN A 404 -108.10 -50.63 79.21
C GLN A 404 -108.57 -49.34 78.53
N ARG A 405 -107.82 -48.23 78.68
CA ARG A 405 -108.10 -46.98 77.96
C ARG A 405 -108.02 -47.16 76.44
N GLU A 406 -106.97 -47.79 75.94
CA GLU A 406 -106.83 -48.07 74.50
C GLU A 406 -107.99 -48.92 73.94
N GLN A 407 -108.45 -49.94 74.69
CA GLN A 407 -109.58 -50.78 74.26
C GLN A 407 -110.91 -50.01 74.25
N SER A 408 -111.16 -49.19 75.27
CA SER A 408 -112.35 -48.34 75.37
C SER A 408 -112.38 -47.29 74.24
N GLU A 409 -111.25 -46.66 73.95
CA GLU A 409 -111.13 -45.71 72.84
C GLU A 409 -111.33 -46.37 71.48
N LYS A 410 -110.74 -47.57 71.24
CA LYS A 410 -110.98 -48.34 70.01
C LYS A 410 -112.45 -48.73 69.82
N GLN A 411 -113.17 -49.09 70.90
CA GLN A 411 -114.61 -49.36 70.82
C GLN A 411 -115.42 -48.09 70.52
N LYS A 412 -115.14 -46.98 71.22
CA LYS A 412 -115.80 -45.69 70.97
C LYS A 412 -115.57 -45.19 69.54
N GLU A 413 -114.34 -45.32 69.05
CA GLU A 413 -113.96 -44.93 67.67
C GLU A 413 -114.70 -45.80 66.63
N ARG A 414 -114.83 -47.12 66.85
CA ARG A 414 -115.63 -47.99 65.97
C ARG A 414 -117.10 -47.59 65.95
N MET A 415 -117.69 -47.31 67.11
CA MET A 415 -119.07 -46.87 67.22
C MET A 415 -119.28 -45.51 66.54
N ARG A 416 -118.34 -44.57 66.73
CA ARG A 416 -118.33 -43.26 66.08
C ARG A 416 -118.29 -43.39 64.55
N ARG A 417 -117.38 -44.19 64.01
CA ARG A 417 -117.28 -44.41 62.55
C ARG A 417 -118.51 -45.11 61.96
N TYR A 418 -119.16 -46.00 62.72
CA TYR A 418 -120.42 -46.62 62.29
C TYR A 418 -121.54 -45.58 62.19
N LEU A 419 -121.68 -44.70 63.19
CA LEU A 419 -122.62 -43.56 63.15
C LEU A 419 -122.29 -42.54 62.05
N GLU A 420 -121.02 -42.27 61.81
CA GLU A 420 -120.59 -41.30 60.79
C GLU A 420 -120.88 -41.82 59.37
N ARG A 421 -120.73 -43.13 59.13
CA ARG A 421 -121.16 -43.77 57.87
C ARG A 421 -122.68 -43.77 57.69
N SER A 422 -123.46 -44.04 58.75
CA SER A 422 -124.92 -44.01 58.64
C SER A 422 -125.48 -42.61 58.42
N LEU A 423 -124.80 -41.56 58.89
CA LEU A 423 -125.19 -40.16 58.67
C LEU A 423 -124.72 -39.60 57.31
N ALA A 424 -123.58 -40.07 56.77
CA ALA A 424 -123.03 -39.60 55.50
C ALA A 424 -123.83 -40.03 54.25
N ASP A 425 -124.49 -41.19 54.29
CA ASP A 425 -125.36 -41.65 53.18
C ASP A 425 -126.70 -40.89 53.11
N SER A 426 -127.03 -40.05 54.10
CA SER A 426 -128.33 -39.35 54.18
C SER A 426 -128.32 -37.88 53.69
N LYS A 427 -127.21 -37.39 53.11
CA LYS A 427 -127.09 -35.99 52.63
C LYS A 427 -126.53 -35.87 51.20
N LYS A 428 -127.25 -36.41 50.21
CA LYS A 428 -127.17 -35.97 48.80
C LYS A 428 -128.56 -35.95 48.16
N ILE A 429 -129.16 -34.75 48.03
CA ILE A 429 -130.33 -34.42 47.19
C ILE A 429 -129.90 -33.14 46.45
N VAL A 430 -129.51 -33.19 45.16
CA VAL A 430 -130.28 -33.32 43.90
C VAL A 430 -130.84 -31.98 43.41
N THR A 431 -130.30 -31.51 42.28
CA THR A 431 -130.97 -30.91 41.11
C THR A 431 -130.00 -31.05 39.93
N GLN A 432 -130.32 -31.46 38.69
CA GLN A 432 -131.53 -31.96 38.05
C GLN A 432 -131.11 -32.60 36.70
N HIS A 433 -131.77 -33.71 36.33
CA HIS A 433 -132.10 -34.23 34.97
C HIS A 433 -131.04 -34.40 33.87
N SER A 434 -131.04 -35.40 32.99
CA SER A 434 -131.62 -36.75 32.81
C SER A 434 -131.29 -37.16 31.37
N PHE A 435 -130.84 -38.38 31.06
CA PHE A 435 -131.26 -39.18 29.89
C PHE A 435 -130.63 -40.60 29.92
N LEU A 436 -131.54 -41.59 29.94
CA LEU A 436 -131.52 -43.01 29.49
C LEU A 436 -130.29 -43.50 28.68
N LYS A 437 -129.78 -44.75 28.76
CA LYS A 437 -130.46 -46.07 28.66
C LYS A 437 -129.44 -47.23 28.90
N PHE A 438 -129.88 -48.30 29.60
CA PHE A 438 -129.61 -49.78 29.45
C PHE A 438 -128.28 -50.28 28.84
N THR A 439 -127.53 -51.27 29.37
CA THR A 439 -127.89 -52.69 29.69
C THR A 439 -126.84 -53.39 30.60
N LEU A 440 -127.28 -54.49 31.24
CA LEU A 440 -126.66 -55.34 32.28
C LEU A 440 -125.57 -56.37 31.79
N PRO A 441 -124.88 -57.07 32.73
CA PRO A 441 -123.53 -57.68 32.66
C PRO A 441 -123.54 -59.22 32.42
N PRO A 442 -122.42 -59.95 32.64
CA PRO A 442 -122.25 -60.72 33.90
C PRO A 442 -120.78 -60.82 34.41
N VAL A 443 -120.51 -60.85 35.73
CA VAL A 443 -120.38 -62.00 36.65
C VAL A 443 -119.40 -63.09 36.19
N SER A 444 -118.26 -63.24 36.90
CA SER A 444 -117.88 -64.49 37.60
C SER A 444 -116.48 -64.44 38.23
N GLU A 445 -116.44 -64.87 39.51
CA GLU A 445 -115.45 -65.75 40.17
C GLU A 445 -113.96 -65.32 40.23
N PHE A 446 -113.40 -65.12 41.43
CA PHE A 446 -112.84 -66.12 42.36
C PHE A 446 -111.53 -66.76 41.91
N ILE A 447 -110.67 -67.06 42.91
CA ILE A 447 -109.36 -67.76 42.88
C ILE A 447 -108.17 -66.75 42.87
N ILE A 448 -107.59 -66.43 44.03
CA ILE A 448 -106.59 -67.19 44.84
C ILE A 448 -105.21 -67.24 44.17
N ASN A 449 -104.20 -67.04 45.03
CA ASN A 449 -102.74 -67.10 44.84
C ASN A 449 -102.10 -65.76 44.49
N SER A 450 -100.95 -65.35 45.03
CA SER A 450 -100.04 -65.86 46.04
C SER A 450 -98.88 -64.86 46.08
N PHE A 451 -98.26 -64.69 47.24
CA PHE A 451 -96.89 -64.22 47.42
C PHE A 451 -96.54 -62.75 47.08
N LEU A 452 -96.43 -61.98 48.16
CA LEU A 452 -95.44 -60.90 48.33
C LEU A 452 -94.00 -61.47 48.30
N PRO A 453 -93.01 -60.61 48.06
CA PRO A 453 -91.97 -60.34 49.07
C PRO A 453 -92.29 -59.12 49.93
#